data_AF-A0A7J3DJ28-F1
#
_entry.id   AF-A0A7J3DJ28-F1
#
_cell.length_a   1.000
_cell.length_b   1.000
_cell.length_c   1.000
_cell.angle_alpha   90.00
_cell.angle_beta   90.00
_cell.angle_gamma   90.00
#
_symmetry.space_group_name_H-M   'P 1'
#
loop_
_entity.id
_entity.type
_entity.pdbx_description
1 polymer ?
#
loop_
_entity_poly.entity_id
_entity_poly.type
_entity_poly.pdbx_seq_one_letter_code
_entity_poly.pdbx_strand_id
1 'polypeptide(L)'
;MLPKRVVSYKQLLEEGLTKKEILLAFSLLKLFPTPFKGIYYVPTNEERKAWFIEKPLQVLTMAIAVFLGTNNFYYTCETAEEYFGIRWRPTGRVHVANEKISKRINLEERIKRNLSKRTFRAKKIARILSFYGREIVFHRTKNIEKAKTKSTPSGKFASKIQIAKDKRTFKC
;
A
#
# COMPACT_ATOMS: atom_id res chain seq x y z
N MET A 1 8.18 9.12 -21.03
CA MET A 1 7.07 8.77 -20.11
C MET A 1 7.68 7.99 -18.96
N LEU A 2 7.39 8.33 -17.69
CA LEU A 2 8.01 7.64 -16.55
C LEU A 2 7.55 6.17 -16.50
N PRO A 3 8.44 5.20 -16.22
CA PRO A 3 8.07 3.79 -16.13
C PRO A 3 7.10 3.56 -14.96
N LYS A 4 6.23 2.55 -15.09
CA LYS A 4 5.30 2.11 -14.03
C LYS A 4 6.09 1.72 -12.78
N ARG A 5 6.01 2.53 -11.72
CA ARG A 5 6.75 2.32 -10.47
C ARG A 5 6.13 3.07 -9.30
N VAL A 6 6.59 2.75 -8.10
CA VAL A 6 6.36 3.56 -6.91
C VAL A 6 7.63 4.37 -6.61
N VAL A 7 7.45 5.64 -6.30
CA VAL A 7 8.54 6.59 -6.11
C VAL A 7 8.25 7.52 -4.93
N SER A 8 9.27 7.81 -4.13
CA SER A 8 9.18 8.80 -3.06
C SER A 8 9.38 10.21 -3.58
N TYR A 9 8.87 11.19 -2.84
CA TYR A 9 9.09 12.60 -3.09
C TYR A 9 10.59 12.93 -3.13
N LYS A 10 11.38 12.32 -2.24
CA LYS A 10 12.84 12.49 -2.20
C LYS A 10 13.49 12.00 -3.49
N GLN A 11 13.12 10.81 -3.96
CA GLN A 11 13.63 10.27 -5.23
C GLN A 11 13.28 11.15 -6.43
N LEU A 12 12.07 11.72 -6.48
CA LEU A 12 11.70 12.66 -7.55
C LEU A 12 12.57 13.92 -7.54
N LEU A 13 12.95 14.43 -6.36
CA LEU A 13 13.90 15.54 -6.26
C LEU A 13 15.31 15.13 -6.71
N GLU A 14 15.76 13.94 -6.32
CA GLU A 14 17.07 13.37 -6.72
C GLU A 14 17.13 13.12 -8.24
N GLU A 15 15.99 12.85 -8.88
CA GLU A 15 15.82 12.74 -10.34
C GLU A 15 15.73 14.10 -11.05
N GLY A 16 15.85 15.21 -10.33
CA GLY A 16 15.92 16.56 -10.89
C GLY A 16 14.58 17.30 -11.02
N LEU A 17 13.47 16.73 -10.54
CA LEU A 17 12.20 17.47 -10.51
C LEU A 17 12.22 18.52 -9.40
N THR A 18 11.67 19.68 -9.69
CA THR A 18 11.43 20.72 -8.69
C THR A 18 10.21 20.39 -7.82
N LYS A 19 10.16 20.99 -6.63
CA LYS A 19 8.99 20.89 -5.73
C LYS A 19 7.69 21.28 -6.46
N LYS A 20 7.74 22.34 -7.28
CA LYS A 20 6.60 22.86 -8.04
C LYS A 20 6.11 21.84 -9.07
N GLU A 21 7.01 21.20 -9.80
CA GLU A 21 6.66 20.18 -10.78
C GLU A 21 6.05 18.94 -10.15
N ILE A 22 6.57 18.49 -9.00
CA ILE A 22 6.01 17.33 -8.29
C ILE A 22 4.60 17.66 -7.78
N LEU A 23 4.40 18.84 -7.19
CA LEU A 23 3.09 19.27 -6.72
C LEU A 23 2.10 19.44 -7.88
N LEU A 24 2.54 19.94 -9.03
CA LEU A 24 1.73 20.05 -10.25
C LEU A 24 1.39 18.67 -10.82
N ALA A 25 2.35 17.75 -10.89
CA ALA A 25 2.11 16.38 -11.35
C ALA A 25 1.10 15.65 -10.43
N PHE A 26 1.19 15.86 -9.13
CA PHE A 26 0.24 15.33 -8.15
C PHE A 26 -1.12 16.04 -8.17
N SER A 27 -1.16 17.34 -8.45
CA SER A 27 -2.42 18.08 -8.56
C SER A 27 -3.22 17.66 -9.79
N LEU A 28 -2.52 17.46 -10.91
CA LEU A 28 -3.05 16.95 -12.18
C LEU A 28 -3.27 15.43 -12.18
N LEU A 29 -3.03 14.75 -11.06
CA LEU A 29 -3.13 13.28 -10.91
C LEU A 29 -2.33 12.50 -11.97
N LYS A 30 -1.24 13.08 -12.47
CA LYS A 30 -0.20 12.34 -13.22
C LYS A 30 0.57 11.39 -12.31
N LEU A 31 0.58 11.69 -11.00
CA LEU A 31 1.03 10.85 -9.92
C LEU A 31 -0.17 10.45 -9.06
N PHE A 32 -0.37 9.15 -8.86
CA PHE A 32 -1.45 8.63 -8.03
C PHE A 32 -1.03 8.59 -6.55
N PRO A 33 -1.90 9.01 -5.62
CA PRO A 33 -1.61 8.92 -4.19
C PRO A 33 -1.50 7.46 -3.75
N THR A 34 -0.55 7.21 -2.84
CA THR A 34 -0.51 5.97 -2.06
C THR A 34 -1.01 6.23 -0.63
N PRO A 35 -1.16 5.19 0.20
CA PRO A 35 -1.41 5.31 1.64
C PRO A 35 -0.41 6.19 2.38
N PHE A 36 0.83 6.29 1.88
CA PHE A 36 1.93 6.95 2.57
C PHE A 36 2.18 8.37 2.02
N LYS A 37 2.32 9.35 2.92
CA LYS A 37 2.59 10.73 2.54
C LYS A 37 3.95 10.83 1.84
N GLY A 38 3.98 11.51 0.70
CA GLY A 38 5.22 11.68 -0.06
C GLY A 38 5.67 10.42 -0.80
N ILE A 39 4.83 9.40 -0.93
CA ILE A 39 5.08 8.24 -1.80
C ILE A 39 3.96 8.19 -2.83
N TYR A 40 4.36 8.09 -4.10
CA TYR A 40 3.47 8.18 -5.25
C TYR A 40 3.58 6.95 -6.12
N TYR A 41 2.48 6.59 -6.74
CA TYR A 41 2.47 5.64 -7.85
C TYR A 41 2.52 6.42 -9.16
N VAL A 42 3.38 5.98 -10.08
CA VAL A 42 3.45 6.45 -11.46
C VAL A 42 2.57 5.52 -12.31
N PRO A 43 1.29 5.87 -12.56
CA PRO A 43 0.39 5.06 -13.37
C PRO A 43 0.74 5.07 -14.87
N THR A 44 0.29 4.03 -15.55
CA THR A 44 0.27 3.97 -17.03
C THR A 44 -0.71 4.99 -17.62
N ASN A 45 -0.71 5.16 -18.94
CA ASN A 45 -1.68 6.04 -19.61
C ASN A 45 -3.12 5.56 -19.40
N GLU A 46 -3.31 4.25 -19.46
CA GLU A 46 -4.59 3.57 -19.35
C GLU A 46 -5.16 3.77 -17.94
N GLU A 47 -4.35 3.49 -16.92
CA GLU A 47 -4.69 3.71 -15.51
C GLU A 47 -5.01 5.18 -15.22
N ARG A 48 -4.29 6.13 -15.83
CA ARG A 48 -4.57 7.56 -15.70
C ARG A 48 -5.91 7.96 -16.30
N LYS A 49 -6.17 7.55 -17.53
CA LYS A 49 -7.41 7.92 -18.25
C LYS A 49 -8.65 7.34 -17.56
N ALA A 50 -8.56 6.08 -17.12
CA ALA A 50 -9.69 5.36 -16.51
C ALA A 50 -9.73 5.42 -14.97
N TRP A 51 -8.75 6.04 -14.33
CA TRP A 51 -8.68 6.24 -12.87
C TRP A 51 -8.77 4.93 -12.08
N PHE A 52 -7.94 3.96 -12.45
CA PHE A 52 -7.84 2.66 -11.78
C PHE A 52 -6.39 2.26 -11.55
N ILE A 53 -6.18 1.23 -10.73
CA ILE A 53 -4.87 0.59 -10.56
C ILE A 53 -5.06 -0.87 -10.92
N GLU A 54 -4.30 -1.36 -11.89
CA GLU A 54 -4.44 -2.72 -12.43
C GLU A 54 -4.10 -3.78 -11.38
N LYS A 55 -3.01 -3.57 -10.62
CA LYS A 55 -2.51 -4.50 -9.60
C LYS A 55 -2.29 -3.78 -8.27
N PRO A 56 -3.37 -3.43 -7.52
CA PRO A 56 -3.26 -2.60 -6.33
C PRO A 56 -2.34 -3.15 -5.25
N LEU A 57 -2.36 -4.47 -5.04
CA LEU A 57 -1.54 -5.11 -4.02
C LEU A 57 -0.04 -5.02 -4.36
N GLN A 58 0.35 -5.21 -5.63
CA GLN A 58 1.74 -5.01 -6.05
C GLN A 58 2.21 -3.58 -5.83
N VAL A 59 1.38 -2.59 -6.19
CA VAL A 59 1.67 -1.17 -5.94
C VAL A 59 1.80 -0.90 -4.44
N LEU A 60 0.93 -1.50 -3.63
CA LEU A 60 0.99 -1.37 -2.18
C LEU A 60 2.26 -1.99 -1.60
N THR A 61 2.67 -3.18 -2.07
CA THR A 61 3.91 -3.85 -1.66
C THR A 61 5.12 -2.95 -1.93
N MET A 62 5.22 -2.39 -3.14
CA MET A 62 6.29 -1.45 -3.47
C MET A 62 6.25 -0.19 -2.59
N ALA A 63 5.06 0.35 -2.33
CA ALA A 63 4.90 1.53 -1.48
C ALA A 63 5.27 1.26 -0.02
N ILE A 64 4.95 0.07 0.51
CA ILE A 64 5.38 -0.37 1.84
C ILE A 64 6.90 -0.50 1.88
N ALA A 65 7.52 -1.09 0.86
CA ALA A 65 8.97 -1.23 0.80
C ALA A 65 9.68 0.13 0.84
N VAL A 66 9.19 1.11 0.08
CA VAL A 66 9.70 2.50 0.11
C VAL A 66 9.44 3.16 1.47
N PHE A 67 8.25 2.98 2.04
CA PHE A 67 7.88 3.57 3.34
C PHE A 67 8.72 3.02 4.50
N LEU A 68 8.96 1.71 4.51
CA LEU A 68 9.80 1.07 5.51
C LEU A 68 11.28 1.22 5.19
N GLY A 69 11.66 1.50 3.94
CA GLY A 69 13.05 1.47 3.49
C GLY A 69 13.67 0.08 3.58
N THR A 70 12.87 -0.97 3.36
CA THR A 70 13.32 -2.38 3.32
C THR A 70 12.27 -3.26 2.65
N ASN A 71 12.72 -4.35 2.02
CA ASN A 71 11.86 -5.43 1.53
C ASN A 71 11.64 -6.54 2.57
N ASN A 72 12.18 -6.39 3.78
CA ASN A 72 12.06 -7.37 4.86
C ASN A 72 10.72 -7.21 5.61
N PHE A 73 9.64 -7.62 4.97
CA PHE A 73 8.31 -7.70 5.55
C PHE A 73 7.50 -8.80 4.85
N TYR A 74 6.38 -9.19 5.45
CA TYR A 74 5.41 -10.09 4.82
C TYR A 74 3.97 -9.75 5.23
N TYR A 75 3.03 -10.15 4.39
CA TYR A 75 1.61 -10.07 4.65
C TYR A 75 1.17 -11.23 5.54
N THR A 76 0.33 -10.94 6.54
CA THR A 76 -0.11 -11.93 7.54
C THR A 76 -1.59 -11.77 7.89
N CYS A 77 -2.07 -12.48 8.92
CA CYS A 77 -3.44 -12.46 9.42
C CYS A 77 -4.46 -12.59 8.27
N GLU A 78 -5.53 -11.78 8.30
CA GLU A 78 -6.61 -11.80 7.31
C GLU A 78 -6.12 -11.56 5.89
N THR A 79 -5.08 -10.75 5.68
CA THR A 79 -4.53 -10.50 4.33
C THR A 79 -3.93 -11.76 3.72
N ALA A 80 -3.25 -12.58 4.52
CA ALA A 80 -2.73 -13.85 4.05
C ALA A 80 -3.83 -14.92 3.93
N GLU A 81 -4.82 -14.91 4.83
CA GLU A 81 -6.00 -15.79 4.71
C GLU A 81 -6.79 -15.56 3.43
N GLU A 82 -7.00 -14.29 3.08
CA GLU A 82 -7.67 -13.86 1.84
C GLU A 82 -6.86 -14.31 0.62
N TYR A 83 -5.53 -14.10 0.63
CA TYR A 83 -4.67 -14.52 -0.47
C TYR A 83 -4.70 -16.03 -0.73
N PHE A 84 -4.73 -16.85 0.33
CA PHE A 84 -4.77 -18.31 0.21
C PHE A 84 -6.19 -18.90 0.10
N GLY A 85 -7.22 -18.07 -0.03
CA GLY A 85 -8.62 -18.53 -0.11
C GLY A 85 -9.13 -19.23 1.16
N ILE A 86 -8.47 -19.03 2.30
CA ILE A 86 -8.92 -19.53 3.61
C ILE A 86 -10.11 -18.69 4.08
N ARG A 87 -10.07 -17.39 3.78
CA ARG A 87 -11.15 -16.44 4.03
C ARG A 87 -11.70 -15.94 2.71
N TRP A 88 -13.01 -16.12 2.52
CA TRP A 88 -13.72 -15.71 1.31
C TRP A 88 -14.15 -14.25 1.31
N ARG A 89 -14.51 -13.71 2.49
CA ARG A 89 -14.98 -12.32 2.61
C ARG A 89 -13.79 -11.37 2.83
N PRO A 90 -13.57 -10.39 1.93
CA PRO A 90 -12.51 -9.41 2.11
C PRO A 90 -12.83 -8.50 3.31
N THR A 91 -11.86 -8.36 4.21
CA THR A 91 -11.95 -7.47 5.37
C THR A 91 -11.65 -6.02 5.02
N GLY A 92 -10.90 -5.81 3.94
CA GLY A 92 -10.32 -4.52 3.59
C GLY A 92 -9.20 -4.10 4.55
N ARG A 93 -8.69 -4.99 5.42
CA ARG A 93 -7.53 -4.73 6.26
C ARG A 93 -6.28 -5.37 5.66
N VAL A 94 -5.20 -4.61 5.62
CA VAL A 94 -3.91 -5.07 5.14
C VAL A 94 -2.96 -5.21 6.31
N HIS A 95 -2.63 -6.43 6.69
CA HIS A 95 -1.78 -6.77 7.82
C HIS A 95 -0.36 -7.05 7.34
N VAL A 96 0.61 -6.31 7.87
CA VAL A 96 2.01 -6.34 7.45
C VAL A 96 2.89 -6.56 8.67
N ALA A 97 3.57 -7.70 8.73
CA ALA A 97 4.61 -7.95 9.73
C ALA A 97 5.95 -7.36 9.26
N ASN A 98 6.61 -6.58 10.11
CA ASN A 98 7.91 -5.96 9.82
C ASN A 98 8.75 -5.79 11.11
N GLU A 99 10.03 -5.44 10.99
CA GLU A 99 10.93 -5.24 12.15
C GLU A 99 10.91 -3.82 12.73
N LYS A 100 10.50 -2.82 11.93
CA LYS A 100 10.73 -1.41 12.21
C LYS A 100 9.64 -0.78 13.08
N ILE A 101 8.37 -0.97 12.72
CA ILE A 101 7.26 -0.21 13.27
C ILE A 101 6.05 -1.06 13.65
N SER A 102 5.33 -0.61 14.68
CA SER A 102 3.96 -1.03 14.98
C SER A 102 3.07 0.19 14.80
N LYS A 103 2.15 0.16 13.83
CA LYS A 103 1.34 1.34 13.47
C LYS A 103 0.07 0.94 12.72
N ARG A 104 -1.00 1.71 12.90
CA ARG A 104 -2.21 1.62 12.07
C ARG A 104 -2.35 2.84 11.17
N ILE A 105 -2.75 2.63 9.93
CA ILE A 105 -3.09 3.68 8.97
C ILE A 105 -4.55 3.49 8.57
N ASN A 106 -5.41 4.37 9.07
CA ASN A 106 -6.83 4.37 8.72
C ASN A 106 -7.03 5.07 7.37
N LEU A 107 -7.21 4.28 6.31
CA LEU A 107 -7.48 4.79 4.96
C LEU A 107 -8.94 5.21 4.81
N GLU A 108 -9.86 4.52 5.48
CA GLU A 108 -11.29 4.82 5.42
C GLU A 108 -11.58 6.26 5.86
N GLU A 109 -10.98 6.73 6.94
CA GLU A 109 -11.15 8.11 7.39
C GLU A 109 -10.57 9.11 6.37
N ARG A 110 -9.42 8.80 5.76
CA ARG A 110 -8.83 9.64 4.70
C ARG A 110 -9.70 9.65 3.44
N ILE A 111 -10.33 8.53 3.09
CA ILE A 111 -11.27 8.43 1.96
C ILE A 111 -12.51 9.27 2.27
N LYS A 112 -13.13 9.11 3.45
CA LYS A 112 -14.28 9.90 3.89
C LYS A 112 -14.01 11.41 3.85
N ARG A 113 -12.86 11.85 4.38
CA ARG A 113 -12.42 13.26 4.34
C ARG A 113 -12.20 13.82 2.94
N ASN A 114 -11.86 12.98 1.95
CA ASN A 114 -11.76 13.44 0.56
C ASN A 114 -13.14 13.49 -0.11
N LEU A 115 -14.00 12.51 0.16
CA LEU A 115 -15.36 12.50 -0.36
C LEU A 115 -16.18 13.70 0.14
N SER A 116 -15.99 14.12 1.40
CA SER A 116 -16.69 15.28 1.97
C SER A 116 -16.35 16.62 1.30
N LYS A 117 -15.16 16.74 0.68
CA LYS A 117 -14.76 17.96 -0.05
C LYS A 117 -15.51 18.17 -1.36
N ARG A 118 -16.21 17.15 -1.87
CA ARG A 118 -17.05 17.16 -3.08
C ARG A 118 -16.40 17.61 -4.40
N THR A 119 -15.12 18.01 -4.43
CA THR A 119 -14.40 18.37 -5.67
C THR A 119 -14.12 17.14 -6.54
N PHE A 120 -14.07 17.32 -7.86
CA PHE A 120 -13.75 16.25 -8.81
C PHE A 120 -12.45 15.54 -8.44
N ARG A 121 -11.40 16.31 -8.17
CA ARG A 121 -10.09 15.79 -7.77
C ARG A 121 -10.15 14.99 -6.47
N ALA A 122 -10.83 15.50 -5.44
CA ALA A 122 -10.92 14.79 -4.16
C ALA A 122 -11.67 13.45 -4.30
N LYS A 123 -12.73 13.41 -5.11
CA LYS A 123 -13.43 12.15 -5.44
C LYS A 123 -12.51 11.15 -6.15
N LYS A 124 -11.66 11.60 -7.08
CA LYS A 124 -10.68 10.74 -7.76
C LYS A 124 -9.61 10.23 -6.79
N ILE A 125 -9.08 11.08 -5.91
CA ILE A 125 -8.14 10.66 -4.86
C ILE A 125 -8.76 9.60 -3.94
N ALA A 126 -10.02 9.80 -3.52
CA ALA A 126 -10.75 8.84 -2.70
C ALA A 126 -10.89 7.48 -3.40
N ARG A 127 -11.29 7.49 -4.69
CA ARG A 127 -11.37 6.28 -5.53
C ARG A 127 -10.02 5.58 -5.69
N ILE A 128 -8.94 6.33 -5.90
CA ILE A 128 -7.60 5.74 -6.02
C ILE A 128 -7.18 5.10 -4.69
N LEU A 129 -7.42 5.76 -3.56
CA LEU A 129 -7.07 5.23 -2.25
C LEU A 129 -7.88 3.98 -1.87
N SER A 130 -9.13 3.86 -2.33
CA SER A 130 -9.97 2.68 -2.03
C SER A 130 -9.43 1.38 -2.61
N PHE A 131 -8.56 1.43 -3.63
CA PHE A 131 -7.93 0.22 -4.17
C PHE A 131 -6.95 -0.45 -3.18
N TYR A 132 -6.51 0.25 -2.13
CA TYR A 132 -5.55 -0.27 -1.16
C TYR A 132 -6.19 -0.82 0.13
N GLY A 133 -7.53 -0.83 0.21
CA GLY A 133 -8.28 -1.25 1.39
C GLY A 133 -8.74 -0.09 2.29
N ARG A 134 -9.23 -0.45 3.48
CA ARG A 134 -9.79 0.43 4.51
C ARG A 134 -8.78 0.77 5.59
N GLU A 135 -7.88 -0.15 5.90
CA GLU A 135 -6.87 0.02 6.96
C GLU A 135 -5.60 -0.76 6.61
N ILE A 136 -4.44 -0.21 7.00
CA ILE A 136 -3.17 -0.94 6.98
C ILE A 136 -2.66 -1.04 8.42
N VAL A 137 -2.40 -2.27 8.86
CA VAL A 137 -1.92 -2.59 10.21
C VAL A 137 -0.50 -3.15 10.11
N PHE A 138 0.47 -2.38 10.59
CA PHE A 138 1.85 -2.79 10.74
C PHE A 138 2.04 -3.45 12.11
N HIS A 139 2.49 -4.70 12.08
CA HIS A 139 2.86 -5.49 13.26
C HIS A 139 4.37 -5.52 13.37
N ARG A 140 4.91 -5.11 14.52
CA ARG A 140 6.35 -5.19 14.78
C ARG A 140 6.71 -6.57 15.31
N THR A 141 7.66 -7.25 14.69
CA THR A 141 8.23 -8.51 15.20
C THR A 141 9.72 -8.59 14.86
N LYS A 142 10.53 -9.18 15.75
CA LYS A 142 11.98 -9.32 15.58
C LYS A 142 12.39 -10.50 14.70
N ASN A 143 11.45 -11.40 14.37
CA ASN A 143 11.73 -12.67 13.71
C ASN A 143 11.15 -12.72 12.29
N ILE A 144 11.38 -11.68 11.48
CA ILE A 144 10.82 -11.66 10.11
C ILE A 144 11.49 -12.71 9.23
N GLU A 145 12.82 -12.82 9.28
CA GLU A 145 13.58 -13.75 8.43
C GLU A 145 13.27 -15.23 8.74
N LYS A 146 12.97 -15.54 10.00
CA LYS A 146 12.62 -16.90 10.45
C LYS A 146 11.15 -17.25 10.23
N ALA A 147 10.33 -16.31 9.75
CA ALA A 147 8.91 -16.54 9.55
C ALA A 147 8.67 -17.49 8.37
N LYS A 148 7.78 -18.47 8.55
CA LYS A 148 7.42 -19.40 7.47
C LYS A 148 6.53 -18.68 6.45
N THR A 149 7.12 -18.19 5.37
CA THR A 149 6.43 -17.41 4.33
C THR A 149 6.49 -18.09 2.96
N LYS A 150 5.61 -17.66 2.05
CA LYS A 150 5.63 -18.01 0.63
C LYS A 150 5.78 -16.74 -0.20
N SER A 151 6.74 -16.73 -1.11
CA SER A 151 6.94 -15.64 -2.06
C SER A 151 5.95 -15.74 -3.21
N THR A 152 5.44 -14.60 -3.65
CA THR A 152 4.47 -14.48 -4.75
C THR A 152 4.80 -13.26 -5.60
N PRO A 153 4.26 -13.12 -6.82
CA PRO A 153 4.43 -11.91 -7.62
C PRO A 153 3.93 -10.62 -6.95
N SER A 154 3.08 -10.74 -5.93
CA SER A 154 2.49 -9.61 -5.21
C SER A 154 3.13 -9.33 -3.85
N GLY A 155 4.10 -10.15 -3.42
CA GLY A 155 4.79 -10.01 -2.13
C GLY A 155 4.99 -11.33 -1.40
N LYS A 156 5.51 -11.28 -0.18
CA LYS A 156 5.67 -12.44 0.71
C LYS A 156 4.45 -12.56 1.61
N PHE A 157 3.89 -13.77 1.73
CA PHE A 157 2.71 -14.05 2.57
C PHE A 157 3.02 -15.12 3.62
N ALA A 158 2.51 -14.96 4.83
CA ALA A 158 2.61 -15.93 5.89
C ALA A 158 1.95 -17.26 5.48
N SER A 159 2.65 -18.38 5.64
CA SER A 159 2.06 -19.72 5.45
C SER A 159 0.93 -19.99 6.46
N LYS A 160 0.08 -20.99 6.21
CA LYS A 160 -1.02 -21.37 7.12
C LYS A 160 -0.57 -21.52 8.59
N ILE A 161 0.59 -22.15 8.82
CA ILE A 161 1.16 -22.34 10.16
C ILE A 161 1.60 -20.99 10.76
N GLN A 162 2.24 -20.14 9.96
CA GLN A 162 2.68 -18.81 10.41
C GLN A 162 1.49 -17.90 10.71
N ILE A 163 0.41 -17.95 9.90
CA ILE A 163 -0.84 -17.21 10.16
C ILE A 163 -1.38 -17.55 11.55
N ALA A 164 -1.50 -18.84 11.89
CA ALA A 164 -2.01 -19.26 13.20
C ALA A 164 -1.15 -18.73 14.37
N LYS A 165 0.18 -18.69 14.20
CA LYS A 165 1.11 -18.12 15.18
C LYS A 165 0.97 -16.60 15.30
N ASP A 166 0.88 -15.92 14.16
CA ASP A 166 0.79 -14.47 14.08
C ASP A 166 -0.53 -13.97 14.65
N LYS A 167 -1.63 -14.68 14.44
CA LYS A 167 -2.93 -14.40 15.07
C LYS A 167 -2.84 -14.31 16.58
N ARG A 168 -2.24 -15.32 17.21
CA ARG A 168 -2.01 -15.33 18.67
C ARG A 168 -1.10 -14.17 19.12
N THR A 169 -0.07 -13.87 18.34
CA THR A 169 0.96 -12.87 18.69
C THR A 169 0.44 -11.45 18.52
N PHE A 170 -0.26 -11.17 17.43
CA PHE A 170 -0.70 -9.83 17.02
C PHE A 170 -2.14 -9.53 17.41
N LYS A 171 -2.88 -10.51 17.92
CA LYS A 171 -4.30 -10.43 18.26
C LYS A 171 -5.15 -10.00 17.05
N CYS A 172 -4.88 -10.71 15.95
CA CYS A 172 -5.70 -10.84 14.75
C CYS A 172 -6.16 -12.33 14.67
#